data_AF-A0A923YLN7-F1
#
_entry.id   AF-A0A923YLN7-F1
#
_cell.length_a   1.000
_cell.length_b   1.000
_cell.length_c   1.000
_cell.angle_alpha   90.00
_cell.angle_beta   90.00
_cell.angle_gamma   90.00
#
_symmetry.space_group_name_H-M   'P 1'
#
loop_
_entity.id
_entity.type
_entity.pdbx_description
1 polymer ?
#
loop_
_entity_poly.entity_id
_entity_poly.type
_entity_poly.pdbx_seq_one_letter_code
_entity_poly.pdbx_strand_id
1 'polypeptide(L)' 'MLFGDRRATFYPITAHRNLHLEEFKADMATLFALLRDGQIHPVVVDRLPLSAARAVHERIEKGGLGGKIVLLPWEPATTA' A
#
# COMPACT_ATOMS: atom_id res chain seq x y z
N MET A 1 -18.77 9.87 -23.51
CA MET A 1 -18.51 8.81 -22.52
C MET A 1 -17.19 8.16 -22.90
N LEU A 2 -16.12 8.40 -22.14
CA LEU A 2 -14.80 7.77 -22.35
C LEU A 2 -14.15 7.58 -20.98
N PHE A 3 -14.40 6.43 -20.36
CA PHE A 3 -13.53 5.97 -19.29
C PHE A 3 -12.26 5.42 -19.95
N GLY A 4 -11.18 6.19 -19.86
CA GLY A 4 -9.88 5.84 -20.43
C GLY A 4 -9.38 4.49 -19.93
N ASP A 5 -8.79 3.74 -20.87
CA ASP A 5 -8.24 2.38 -20.76
C ASP A 5 -7.09 2.28 -19.73
N ARG A 6 -7.38 2.48 -18.43
CA ARG A 6 -6.43 2.19 -17.35
C ARG A 6 -6.33 0.68 -17.18
N ARG A 7 -5.37 0.09 -17.89
CA ARG A 7 -4.94 -1.28 -17.63
C ARG A 7 -4.20 -1.32 -16.30
N ALA A 8 -4.79 -2.02 -15.33
CA ALA A 8 -4.11 -2.34 -14.08
C ALA A 8 -3.44 -3.70 -14.23
N THR A 9 -2.12 -3.72 -14.38
CA THR A 9 -1.35 -4.97 -14.38
C THR A 9 -1.08 -5.37 -12.94
N PHE A 10 -1.37 -6.62 -12.59
CA PHE A 10 -1.01 -7.13 -11.27
C PHE A 10 0.51 -7.35 -11.22
N TYR A 11 1.21 -6.65 -10.32
CA TYR A 11 2.62 -6.90 -10.04
C TYR A 11 2.71 -7.86 -8.85
N PRO A 12 2.98 -9.16 -9.04
CA PRO A 12 3.06 -10.12 -7.96
C PRO A 12 4.36 -9.95 -7.17
N ILE A 13 4.37 -8.97 -6.26
CA ILE A 13 5.51 -8.57 -5.41
C ILE A 13 6.18 -9.79 -4.75
N THR A 14 5.38 -10.76 -4.27
CA THR A 14 5.89 -11.91 -3.50
C THR A 14 6.68 -12.89 -4.36
N ALA A 15 6.26 -13.14 -5.60
CA ALA A 15 6.93 -14.09 -6.50
C ALA A 15 8.15 -13.45 -7.17
N HIS A 16 8.03 -12.18 -7.57
CA HIS A 16 9.09 -11.46 -8.28
C HIS A 16 10.31 -11.16 -7.37
N ARG A 17 10.06 -10.82 -6.10
CA ARG A 17 11.10 -10.50 -5.11
C ARG A 17 12.11 -11.64 -4.87
N ASN A 18 11.68 -12.89 -4.98
CA ASN A 18 12.53 -14.05 -4.68
C ASN A 18 13.27 -14.59 -5.91
N LEU A 19 12.72 -14.39 -7.11
CA LEU A 19 13.27 -14.96 -8.35
C LEU A 19 14.13 -13.95 -9.14
N HIS A 20 13.84 -12.65 -9.05
CA HIS A 20 14.49 -11.60 -9.83
C HIS A 20 14.87 -10.41 -8.94
N LEU A 21 15.80 -10.63 -8.00
CA LEU A 21 16.17 -9.65 -6.98
C LEU A 21 16.65 -8.31 -7.56
N GLU A 22 17.44 -8.34 -8.64
CA GLU A 22 17.98 -7.12 -9.25
C GLU A 22 16.91 -6.31 -9.99
N GLU A 23 16.00 -6.98 -10.71
CA GLU A 23 14.85 -6.32 -11.34
C GLU A 23 13.93 -5.70 -10.28
N PHE A 24 13.66 -6.42 -9.18
CA PHE A 24 12.90 -5.89 -8.05
C PHE A 24 13.56 -4.63 -7.44
N LYS A 25 14.89 -4.62 -7.28
CA LYS A 25 15.61 -3.43 -6.78
C LYS A 25 15.47 -2.25 -7.74
N ALA A 26 15.58 -2.48 -9.05
CA ALA A 26 15.41 -1.44 -10.06
C ALA A 26 13.97 -0.87 -10.07
N ASP A 27 12.97 -1.73 -9.93
CA ASP A 27 11.56 -1.34 -9.80
C ASP A 27 11.33 -0.48 -8.55
N MET A 28 11.87 -0.90 -7.40
CA MET A 28 11.79 -0.12 -6.15
C MET A 28 12.46 1.25 -6.28
N ALA A 29 13.65 1.32 -6.89
CA ALA A 29 14.34 2.59 -7.12
C ALA A 29 13.49 3.54 -7.98
N THR A 30 12.85 3.00 -9.03
CA THR A 30 11.93 3.75 -9.89
C THR A 30 10.72 4.27 -9.11
N LEU A 31 10.05 3.41 -8.32
CA LEU A 31 8.90 3.81 -7.51
C LEU A 31 9.26 4.89 -6.49
N PHE A 32 10.42 4.80 -5.84
CA PHE A 32 10.87 5.83 -4.90
C PHE A 32 11.21 7.16 -5.58
N ALA A 33 11.77 7.13 -6.79
CA ALA A 33 11.98 8.35 -7.57
C ALA A 33 10.63 9.02 -7.89
N LEU A 34 9.65 8.25 -8.38
CA LEU A 34 8.30 8.76 -8.67
C LEU A 34 7.60 9.33 -7.42
N LEU A 35 7.80 8.69 -6.26
CA LEU A 35 7.24 9.15 -4.99
C LEU A 35 7.89 10.47 -4.55
N ARG A 36 9.21 10.55 -4.61
CA ARG A 36 9.97 11.77 -4.28
C ARG A 36 9.57 12.93 -5.19
N ASP A 37 9.36 12.64 -6.47
CA ASP A 37 8.99 13.62 -7.47
C ASP A 37 7.48 13.96 -7.44
N GLY A 38 6.72 13.38 -6.50
CA GLY A 38 5.29 13.65 -6.30
C GLY A 38 4.37 13.13 -7.40
N GLN A 39 4.87 12.22 -8.26
CA GLN A 39 4.09 11.67 -9.37
C GLN A 39 3.13 10.56 -8.92
N ILE A 40 3.42 9.94 -7.78
CA ILE A 40 2.55 8.93 -7.15
C ILE A 40 2.24 9.33 -5.71
N HIS A 41 1.01 9.03 -5.27
CA HIS A 41 0.50 9.37 -3.94
C HIS A 41 -0.06 8.12 -3.27
N PRO A 42 0.71 7.47 -2.38
CA PRO A 42 0.25 6.30 -1.65
C PRO A 42 -0.97 6.66 -0.78
N VAL A 43 -2.07 5.93 -0.95
CA VAL A 43 -3.29 6.15 -0.17
C VAL A 43 -3.25 5.31 1.10
N VAL A 44 -2.92 5.95 2.22
CA VAL A 44 -3.02 5.36 3.56
C VAL A 44 -4.32 5.86 4.21
N VAL A 45 -5.30 4.97 4.34
CA VAL A 45 -6.63 5.33 4.85
C VAL A 45 -6.71 5.35 6.37
N ASP A 46 -5.78 4.65 7.05
CA ASP A 46 -5.74 4.61 8.51
C ASP A 46 -4.38 4.13 9.04
N ARG A 47 -4.05 4.57 10.26
CA ARG A 47 -2.88 4.12 11.03
C ARG A 47 -3.35 3.77 12.43
N LEU A 48 -3.36 2.48 12.73
CA LEU A 48 -3.91 1.95 13.98
C LEU A 48 -2.83 1.17 14.74
N PRO A 49 -2.93 1.06 16.07
CA PRO A 49 -2.01 0.21 16.82
C PRO A 49 -2.20 -1.25 16.43
N LEU A 50 -1.17 -2.06 16.64
CA LEU A 50 -1.22 -3.50 16.39
C LEU A 50 -2.33 -4.19 17.20
N SER A 51 -2.69 -3.63 18.36
CA SER A 51 -3.82 -4.08 19.18
C SER A 51 -5.17 -4.02 18.44
N ALA A 52 -5.31 -3.18 17.41
CA ALA A 52 -6.51 -3.04 16.59
C ALA A 52 -6.60 -4.03 15.41
N ALA A 53 -5.64 -4.96 15.25
CA ALA A 53 -5.55 -5.86 14.09
C ALA A 53 -6.86 -6.62 13.78
N ARG A 54 -7.53 -7.14 14.82
CA ARG A 54 -8.81 -7.86 14.69
C ARG A 54 -9.89 -6.98 14.06
N ALA A 55 -10.08 -5.77 14.59
CA ALA A 55 -11.09 -4.84 14.09
C ALA A 55 -10.78 -4.37 12.66
N VAL A 56 -9.50 -4.22 12.33
CA VAL A 56 -9.05 -3.90 10.96
C VAL A 56 -9.40 -5.01 9.98
N HIS A 57 -9.19 -6.28 10.35
CA HIS A 57 -9.56 -7.41 9.51
C HIS A 57 -11.07 -7.48 9.28
N GLU A 58 -11.88 -7.31 10.33
CA GLU A 58 -13.35 -7.25 10.21
C GLU A 58 -13.80 -6.09 9.30
N ARG A 59 -13.10 -4.95 9.32
CA ARG A 59 -13.38 -3.82 8.42
C ARG A 59 -12.98 -4.12 6.97
N ILE A 60 -11.89 -4.85 6.74
CA ILE A 60 -11.47 -5.30 5.41
C ILE A 60 -12.50 -6.28 4.83
N GLU A 61 -13.00 -7.22 5.63
CA GLU A 61 -14.01 -8.19 5.22
C GLU A 61 -15.33 -7.53 4.77
N LYS A 62 -15.71 -6.42 5.41
CA LYS A 62 -16.88 -5.61 5.02
C LYS A 62 -16.71 -4.87 3.68
N GLY A 63 -15.48 -4.77 3.17
CA GLY A 63 -15.16 -4.06 1.92
C GLY A 63 -15.18 -2.53 2.05
N GLY A 64 -15.08 -1.84 0.90
CA GLY A 64 -15.16 -0.37 0.83
C GLY A 64 -13.88 0.40 1.19
N LEU A 65 -12.75 -0.28 1.36
CA LEU A 65 -11.46 0.37 1.63
C LEU A 65 -10.77 0.79 0.32
N GLY A 66 -10.68 2.10 0.08
CA GLY A 66 -10.00 2.69 -1.08
C GLY A 66 -8.47 2.81 -0.96
N GLY A 67 -7.84 2.14 0.00
CA GLY A 67 -6.40 2.25 0.25
C GLY A 67 -5.89 1.27 1.29
N LYS A 68 -4.69 1.53 1.83
CA LYS A 68 -4.02 0.65 2.80
C LYS A 68 -4.22 1.14 4.23
N ILE A 69 -4.45 0.20 5.14
CA ILE A 69 -4.37 0.42 6.59
C ILE A 69 -2.97 -0.03 7.04
N VAL A 70 -2.29 0.78 7.84
CA VAL A 70 -0.98 0.45 8.40
C VAL A 70 -1.13 0.19 9.90
N LEU A 71 -0.73 -1.00 10.35
CA LEU A 71 -0.68 -1.33 11.76
C LEU A 71 0.69 -0.93 12.32
N LEU A 72 0.69 -0.13 13.37
CA LEU A 72 1.89 0.35 14.05
C LEU A 72 2.25 -0.58 15.20
N PRO A 73 3.52 -0.99 15.36
CA PRO A 73 3.95 -1.84 16.47
C PRO A 73 4.01 -1.10 17.82
N TRP A 74 3.67 0.19 17.84
CA TRP A 74 3.52 1.02 19.04
C TRP A 74 2.12 1.63 19.07
N GLU A 75 1.71 2.10 20.24
CA GLU A 75 0.49 2.89 20.38
C GLU A 75 0.70 4.26 19.73
N PRO A 76 -0.06 4.63 18.69
CA PRO A 76 0.07 5.94 18.08
C PRO A 76 -0.21 7.00 19.13
N ALA A 77 0.58 8.07 19.14
CA ALA A 77 0.29 9.22 19.98
C ALA A 77 -1.14 9.69 19.68
N THR A 78 -2.00 9.68 20.69
CA THR A 78 -3.34 10.27 20.62
C THR A 78 -3.17 11.72 20.20
N THR A 79 -3.38 12.01 18.92
CA THR A 79 -3.47 13.39 18.45
C THR A 79 -4.87 13.83 18.86
N ALA A 80 -4.92 14.62 19.94
CA ALA A 80 -6.12 15.28 20.43
C ALA A 80 -6.62 16.34 19.45
#